data_AF-R9HKW4-F1
#
_entry.id   AF-R9HKW4-F1
#
_cell.length_a   1.000
_cell.length_b   1.000
_cell.length_c   1.000
_cell.angle_alpha   90.00
_cell.angle_beta   90.00
_cell.angle_gamma   90.00
#
_symmetry.space_group_name_H-M   'P 1'
#
loop_
_entity.id
_entity.type
_entity.pdbx_description
1 polymer ?
#
loop_
_entity_poly.entity_id
_entity_poly.type
_entity_poly.pdbx_seq_one_letter_code
_entity_poly.pdbx_strand_id
1 'polypeptide(L)'
;MNKKNLLLVSVSAILLYGCGSKAENTAKEVKNLREQYIKDMDAAQTKEEALKIHKEFEERVEFESSKLSEEEIKEYESTRDWEEYKKMKNLHEETVNARNRAKERFSNQ
;
A
#
# COMPACT_ATOMS: atom_id res chain seq x y z
N MET A 1 -8.29 8.41 -21.69
CA MET A 1 -8.40 8.24 -20.22
C MET A 1 -8.42 6.75 -19.91
N ASN A 2 -7.42 6.26 -19.17
CA ASN A 2 -7.25 4.84 -18.88
C ASN A 2 -8.20 4.44 -17.74
N LYS A 3 -9.08 3.45 -17.93
CA LYS A 3 -10.10 3.03 -16.94
C LYS A 3 -9.51 2.68 -15.56
N LYS A 4 -8.24 2.29 -15.52
CA LYS A 4 -7.47 1.98 -14.30
C LYS A 4 -7.30 3.19 -13.35
N ASN A 5 -7.21 4.41 -13.90
CA ASN A 5 -7.04 5.62 -13.08
C ASN A 5 -8.39 6.12 -12.51
N LEU A 6 -9.51 5.63 -13.03
CA LEU A 6 -10.84 6.06 -12.61
C LEU A 6 -11.30 5.32 -11.35
N LEU A 7 -10.92 4.04 -11.20
CA LEU A 7 -11.21 3.25 -9.99
C LEU A 7 -10.53 3.84 -8.73
N LEU A 8 -9.42 4.55 -8.89
CA LEU A 8 -8.65 5.13 -7.78
C LEU A 8 -9.32 6.36 -7.11
N VAL A 9 -10.41 6.90 -7.69
CA VAL A 9 -10.96 8.21 -7.30
C VAL A 9 -12.39 8.13 -6.76
N SER A 10 -13.16 7.07 -7.02
CA SER A 10 -14.60 7.10 -6.79
C SER A 10 -15.11 5.89 -6.02
N VAL A 11 -15.06 5.93 -4.69
CA VAL A 11 -15.91 5.08 -3.86
C VAL A 11 -16.52 5.92 -2.75
N SER A 12 -17.67 6.50 -3.08
CA SER A 12 -18.54 7.23 -2.18
C SER A 12 -19.52 6.27 -1.49
N ALA A 13 -19.67 6.49 -0.19
CA ALA A 13 -20.85 6.23 0.65
C ALA A 13 -21.15 4.82 1.21
N ILE A 14 -20.86 4.71 2.51
CA ILE A 14 -21.74 4.40 3.66
C ILE A 14 -22.09 2.93 3.99
N LEU A 15 -21.54 2.53 5.15
CA LEU A 15 -21.99 1.65 6.26
C LEU A 15 -22.40 0.20 5.95
N LEU A 16 -21.74 -0.75 6.63
CA LEU A 16 -22.30 -1.51 7.76
C LEU A 16 -21.20 -2.31 8.50
N TYR A 17 -21.47 -2.54 9.80
CA TYR A 17 -20.63 -3.22 10.79
C TYR A 17 -20.44 -4.73 10.54
N GLY A 18 -19.25 -5.26 10.85
CA GLY A 18 -19.00 -6.68 11.09
C GLY A 18 -17.55 -6.92 11.54
N CYS A 19 -17.32 -7.86 12.47
CA CYS A 19 -15.98 -8.29 12.86
C CYS A 19 -15.10 -8.59 11.63
N GLY A 20 -13.84 -8.14 11.69
CA GLY A 20 -13.08 -7.65 10.54
C GLY A 20 -13.23 -8.42 9.23
N SER A 21 -13.67 -7.70 8.20
CA SER A 21 -13.83 -8.23 6.86
C SER A 21 -12.48 -8.70 6.30
N LYS A 22 -12.53 -9.61 5.33
CA LYS A 22 -11.33 -10.05 4.59
C LYS A 22 -10.56 -8.86 4.02
N ALA A 23 -11.26 -7.82 3.56
CA ALA A 23 -10.68 -6.57 3.09
C ALA A 23 -9.98 -5.78 4.20
N GLU A 24 -10.55 -5.70 5.40
CA GLU A 24 -9.89 -5.07 6.56
C GLU A 24 -8.60 -5.80 6.94
N ASN A 25 -8.61 -7.15 6.91
CA ASN A 25 -7.42 -7.95 7.18
C ASN A 25 -6.35 -7.76 6.11
N THR A 26 -6.72 -7.77 4.82
CA THR A 26 -5.80 -7.46 3.72
C THR A 26 -5.25 -6.03 3.84
N ALA A 27 -6.07 -5.05 4.22
CA ALA A 27 -5.61 -3.68 4.39
C ALA A 27 -4.61 -3.53 5.55
N LYS A 28 -4.83 -4.23 6.67
CA LYS A 28 -3.87 -4.32 7.79
C LYS A 28 -2.57 -4.97 7.33
N GLU A 29 -2.63 -6.03 6.53
CA GLU A 29 -1.45 -6.70 6.02
C GLU A 29 -0.65 -5.78 5.07
N VAL A 30 -1.33 -5.12 4.13
CA VAL A 30 -0.70 -4.13 3.23
C VAL A 30 -0.10 -2.96 4.01
N LYS A 31 -0.74 -2.52 5.10
CA LYS A 31 -0.20 -1.51 6.00
C LYS A 31 1.10 -1.97 6.63
N ASN A 32 1.12 -3.17 7.22
CA ASN A 32 2.30 -3.75 7.85
C ASN A 32 3.45 -3.92 6.84
N LEU A 33 3.14 -4.39 5.63
CA LEU A 33 4.11 -4.51 4.54
C LEU A 33 4.73 -3.16 4.17
N ARG A 34 3.95 -2.08 4.13
CA ARG A 34 4.47 -0.73 3.85
C ARG A 34 5.36 -0.21 4.97
N GLU A 35 4.96 -0.39 6.22
CA GLU A 35 5.78 0.01 7.37
C GLU A 35 7.12 -0.74 7.41
N GLN A 36 7.11 -2.04 7.10
CA GLN A 36 8.32 -2.85 7.01
C GLN A 36 9.17 -2.44 5.81
N TYR A 37 8.57 -2.24 4.63
CA TYR A 37 9.25 -1.77 3.44
C TYR A 37 10.01 -0.46 3.65
N ILE A 38 9.40 0.51 4.32
CA ILE A 38 10.05 1.80 4.63
C ILE A 38 11.33 1.56 5.45
N LYS A 39 11.23 0.75 6.52
CA LYS A 39 12.38 0.41 7.38
C LYS A 39 13.47 -0.30 6.60
N ASP A 40 13.11 -1.31 5.81
CA ASP A 40 14.07 -2.12 5.05
C ASP A 40 14.75 -1.29 3.97
N MET A 41 13.99 -0.45 3.25
CA MET A 41 14.55 0.45 2.25
C MET A 41 15.51 1.48 2.85
N ASP A 42 15.19 2.01 4.03
CA ASP A 42 16.07 2.94 4.75
C ASP A 42 17.29 2.27 5.37
N ALA A 43 17.22 0.97 5.68
CA ALA A 43 18.33 0.17 6.19
C ALA A 43 19.20 -0.46 5.09
N ALA A 44 18.72 -0.52 3.83
CA ALA A 44 19.46 -1.12 2.72
C ALA A 44 20.85 -0.49 2.56
N GLN A 45 21.87 -1.33 2.38
CA GLN A 45 23.27 -0.89 2.29
C GLN A 45 23.76 -0.86 0.84
N THR A 46 23.10 -1.59 -0.05
CA THR A 46 23.45 -1.65 -1.48
C THR A 46 22.25 -1.41 -2.39
N LYS A 47 22.53 -1.08 -3.65
CA LYS A 47 21.52 -0.93 -4.69
C LYS A 47 20.80 -2.24 -4.96
N GLU A 48 21.52 -3.36 -5.00
CA GLU A 48 21.00 -4.70 -5.22
C GLU A 48 20.03 -5.10 -4.10
N GLU A 49 20.37 -4.84 -2.84
CA GLU A 49 19.47 -5.06 -1.70
C GLU A 49 18.20 -4.23 -1.81
N ALA A 50 18.31 -2.92 -2.09
CA ALA A 50 17.15 -2.05 -2.24
C ALA A 50 16.23 -2.49 -3.40
N LEU A 51 16.81 -2.96 -4.52
CA LEU A 51 16.05 -3.51 -5.64
C LEU A 51 15.33 -4.82 -5.25
N LYS A 52 15.99 -5.70 -4.51
CA LYS A 52 15.40 -6.95 -4.01
C LYS A 52 14.23 -6.67 -3.06
N ILE A 53 14.43 -5.80 -2.07
CA ILE A 53 13.39 -5.37 -1.11
C ILE A 53 12.18 -4.82 -1.86
N HIS A 54 12.40 -3.95 -2.85
CA HIS A 54 11.32 -3.38 -3.64
C HIS A 54 10.54 -4.41 -4.44
N LYS A 55 11.24 -5.35 -5.09
CA LYS A 55 10.60 -6.41 -5.84
C LYS A 55 9.75 -7.32 -4.94
N GLU A 56 10.31 -7.77 -3.83
CA GLU A 56 9.61 -8.62 -2.86
C GLU A 56 8.38 -7.92 -2.26
N PHE A 57 8.49 -6.62 -1.99
CA PHE A 57 7.36 -5.80 -1.55
C PHE A 57 6.25 -5.70 -2.61
N GLU A 58 6.59 -5.41 -3.87
CA GLU A 58 5.60 -5.32 -4.95
C GLU A 58 4.88 -6.65 -5.17
N GLU A 59 5.62 -7.75 -5.25
CA GLU A 59 5.05 -9.10 -5.40
C GLU A 59 4.12 -9.44 -4.23
N ARG A 60 4.49 -9.09 -2.99
CA ARG A 60 3.66 -9.39 -1.84
C ARG A 60 2.40 -8.53 -1.77
N VAL A 61 2.48 -7.24 -2.09
CA VAL A 61 1.32 -6.35 -2.13
C VAL A 61 0.35 -6.78 -3.23
N GLU A 62 0.86 -7.18 -4.40
CA GLU A 62 0.03 -7.72 -5.48
C GLU A 62 -0.66 -9.02 -5.05
N PHE A 63 0.08 -9.94 -4.43
CA PHE A 63 -0.48 -11.18 -3.90
C PHE A 63 -1.58 -10.93 -2.85
N GLU A 64 -1.34 -10.06 -1.87
CA GLU A 64 -2.35 -9.75 -0.84
C GLU A 64 -3.59 -9.07 -1.44
N SER A 65 -3.39 -8.15 -2.39
CA SER A 65 -4.49 -7.47 -3.09
C SER A 65 -5.29 -8.42 -3.99
N SER A 66 -4.64 -9.41 -4.61
CA SER A 66 -5.30 -10.41 -5.47
C SER A 66 -6.31 -11.28 -4.73
N LYS A 67 -6.25 -11.32 -3.39
CA LYS A 67 -7.21 -12.03 -2.57
C LYS A 67 -8.57 -11.36 -2.58
N LEU A 68 -8.69 -10.07 -2.88
CA LEU A 68 -9.94 -9.31 -2.81
C LEU A 68 -10.61 -9.18 -4.17
N SER A 69 -11.94 -9.26 -4.19
CA SER A 69 -12.73 -8.85 -5.36
C SER A 69 -12.89 -7.33 -5.42
N GLU A 70 -13.30 -6.79 -6.58
CA GLU A 70 -13.60 -5.36 -6.71
C GLU A 70 -14.72 -4.91 -5.78
N GLU A 71 -15.71 -5.77 -5.52
CA GLU A 71 -16.82 -5.51 -4.61
C GLU A 71 -16.33 -5.44 -3.16
N GLU A 72 -15.49 -6.39 -2.73
CA GLU A 72 -14.88 -6.40 -1.39
C GLU A 72 -14.04 -5.13 -1.15
N ILE A 73 -13.32 -4.66 -2.17
CA ILE A 73 -12.55 -3.41 -2.10
C ILE A 73 -13.48 -2.20 -1.95
N LYS A 74 -14.54 -2.12 -2.78
CA LYS A 74 -15.48 -1.00 -2.75
C LYS A 74 -16.24 -0.92 -1.42
N GLU A 75 -16.66 -2.05 -0.88
CA GLU A 75 -17.34 -2.11 0.42
C GLU A 75 -16.41 -1.65 1.56
N TYR A 76 -15.15 -2.07 1.52
CA TYR A 76 -14.16 -1.61 2.48
C TYR A 76 -13.88 -0.10 2.37
N GLU A 77 -13.71 0.40 1.15
CA GLU A 77 -13.47 1.82 0.93
C GLU A 77 -14.67 2.70 1.32
N SER A 78 -15.90 2.22 1.14
CA SER A 78 -17.12 2.96 1.48
C SER A 78 -17.40 3.03 3.00
N THR A 79 -16.85 2.08 3.77
CA THR A 79 -17.05 1.95 5.23
C THR A 79 -15.90 2.52 6.05
N ARG A 80 -14.78 2.84 5.42
CA ARG A 80 -13.55 3.28 6.07
C ARG A 80 -13.65 4.69 6.65
N ASP A 81 -13.12 4.86 7.86
CA ASP A 81 -13.06 6.15 8.54
C ASP A 81 -12.07 7.13 7.87
N TRP A 82 -12.36 8.42 7.93
CA TRP A 82 -11.54 9.47 7.31
C TRP A 82 -10.12 9.57 7.90
N GLU A 83 -9.95 9.35 9.19
CA GLU A 83 -8.61 9.36 9.80
C GLU A 83 -7.78 8.19 9.32
N GLU A 84 -8.40 7.01 9.21
CA GLU A 84 -7.76 5.83 8.65
C GLU A 84 -7.45 6.01 7.17
N TYR A 85 -8.36 6.66 6.42
CA TYR A 85 -8.11 7.11 5.05
C TYR A 85 -6.80 7.90 4.95
N LYS A 86 -6.70 8.98 5.74
CA LYS A 86 -5.53 9.86 5.78
C LYS A 86 -4.25 9.15 6.21
N LYS A 87 -4.33 8.26 7.21
CA LYS A 87 -3.17 7.48 7.69
C LYS A 87 -2.56 6.63 6.59
N MET A 88 -3.35 5.87 5.84
CA MET A 88 -2.77 5.05 4.75
C MET A 88 -2.29 5.89 3.58
N LYS A 89 -2.94 7.03 3.30
CA LYS A 89 -2.46 7.94 2.26
C LYS A 89 -1.06 8.46 2.60
N ASN A 90 -0.86 8.94 3.83
CA ASN A 90 0.45 9.38 4.30
C ASN A 90 1.47 8.23 4.27
N LEU A 91 1.07 7.01 4.65
CA LEU A 91 1.94 5.83 4.59
C LEU A 91 2.33 5.47 3.16
N HIS A 92 1.41 5.62 2.20
CA HIS A 92 1.70 5.44 0.78
C HIS A 92 2.71 6.49 0.27
N GLU A 93 2.51 7.75 0.61
CA GLU A 93 3.46 8.83 0.30
C GLU A 93 4.84 8.53 0.89
N GLU A 94 4.92 8.06 2.13
CA GLU A 94 6.19 7.72 2.75
C GLU A 94 6.85 6.47 2.14
N THR A 95 6.06 5.51 1.65
CA THR A 95 6.57 4.39 0.84
C THR A 95 7.32 4.91 -0.39
N VAL A 96 6.73 5.88 -1.09
CA VAL A 96 7.35 6.51 -2.28
C VAL A 96 8.60 7.29 -1.89
N ASN A 97 8.55 8.03 -0.78
CA ASN A 97 9.70 8.78 -0.28
C ASN A 97 10.87 7.87 0.10
N ALA A 98 10.64 6.76 0.80
CA ALA A 98 11.67 5.78 1.14
C ALA A 98 12.37 5.22 -0.11
N ARG A 99 11.59 4.94 -1.16
CA ARG A 99 12.15 4.53 -2.46
C ARG A 99 13.00 5.63 -3.09
N ASN A 100 12.54 6.87 -3.06
CA ASN A 100 13.28 7.99 -3.63
C ASN A 100 14.59 8.25 -2.87
N ARG A 101 14.56 8.21 -1.52
CA ARG A 101 15.77 8.27 -0.69
C ARG A 101 16.76 7.17 -1.04
N ALA A 102 16.31 5.93 -1.21
CA ALA A 102 17.19 4.84 -1.64
C ALA A 102 17.77 5.07 -3.03
N LYS A 103 16.96 5.56 -3.98
CA LYS A 103 17.46 5.94 -5.32
C LYS A 103 18.54 7.03 -5.23
N GLU A 104 18.33 8.07 -4.42
CA GLU A 104 19.31 9.13 -4.22
C GLU A 104 20.60 8.61 -3.58
N ARG A 105 20.50 7.76 -2.54
CA ARG A 105 21.65 7.12 -1.89
C ARG A 105 22.52 6.33 -2.87
N PHE A 106 21.90 5.59 -3.79
CA PHE A 106 22.59 4.68 -4.72
C PHE A 106 22.72 5.22 -6.14
N SER A 107 22.30 6.45 -6.42
CA SER A 107 22.48 7.09 -7.74
C SER A 107 23.90 7.61 -7.96
N ASN A 108 24.66 7.80 -6.88
CA ASN A 108 26.03 8.32 -6.89
C ASN A 108 27.10 7.23 -6.63
N GLN A 109 26.68 5.95 -6.64
CA GLN A 109 27.56 4.78 -6.47
C GLN A 109 27.72 4.02 -7.79
#